data_AF-A0A975T0D0-F1
#
_entry.id   AF-A0A975T0D0-F1
#
_cell.length_a   1.000
_cell.length_b   1.000
_cell.length_c   1.000
_cell.angle_alpha   90.00
_cell.angle_beta   90.00
_cell.angle_gamma   90.00
#
_symmetry.space_group_name_H-M   'P 1'
#
loop_
_entity.id
_entity.type
_entity.pdbx_description
1 polymer ?
#
loop_
_entity_poly.entity_id
_entity_poly.type
_entity_poly.pdbx_seq_one_letter_code
_entity_poly.pdbx_strand_id
1 'polypeptide(L)'
;MSRSVAAVRRTTRLFVVLVTSLAAMAASALAYADGVDVSHWQGSVSWTKVKAAGMQFAFMKATESTTYTDTQLATNWAGTQAVGLYRGAYHFARPSTSAGSAAKQAAYFVSKVGSFQNPGTLPPVLDLEASGGLGVTTLRTWTATWLSEVERLTGRVPMIYVSPAFWEHYLGNSTAFTRYPLWIAHYGVSSPRVPGGWPTWTFWQRTSSGSVSGISGNVDMNRFNGTTAQLATLAITTGGSSVPVPPGPSVPAASPTALTATPSATTVPARGALSISGSLTRSTDGAPLANLPVVLQSRPVGSSTWKTLGTVTTDANGAYVAVTTVPSATEYQTVYGGDGSTLAPATSPRAQVLNPAPARVTVYLHKNKTAKVRKGTAVMVYGHIKTAAGPITGKYVRFYQRKAGTKRWSYVRRTASLSPTGWYSTVVRPRRSTTYKAVSFAAPGLRSSTSNLTTVRTR
;
A
#
# COMPACT_ATOMS: atom_id res chain seq x y z
N MET A 1 -54.44 79.24 3.69
CA MET A 1 -53.24 80.00 3.27
C MET A 1 -52.14 79.84 4.33
N SER A 2 -50.91 79.62 3.86
CA SER A 2 -49.59 79.83 4.52
C SER A 2 -49.02 78.89 5.61
N ARG A 3 -48.21 77.92 5.13
CA ARG A 3 -46.80 77.55 5.44
C ARG A 3 -46.10 77.88 6.80
N SER A 4 -45.55 76.79 7.38
CA SER A 4 -44.15 76.51 7.79
C SER A 4 -43.53 77.06 9.11
N VAL A 5 -42.94 76.16 9.94
CA VAL A 5 -41.48 75.89 10.12
C VAL A 5 -41.16 75.25 11.51
N ALA A 6 -40.39 74.14 11.47
CA ALA A 6 -39.39 73.57 12.42
C ALA A 6 -39.71 73.20 13.90
N ALA A 7 -39.74 71.89 14.13
CA ALA A 7 -38.79 71.04 14.89
C ALA A 7 -38.12 71.49 16.22
N VAL A 8 -37.90 70.43 17.03
CA VAL A 8 -36.89 70.22 18.10
C VAL A 8 -37.36 70.45 19.54
N ARG A 9 -37.57 69.33 20.28
CA ARG A 9 -36.87 68.98 21.52
C ARG A 9 -37.52 67.74 22.16
N ARG A 10 -36.88 66.57 21.99
CA ARG A 10 -37.14 65.40 22.83
C ARG A 10 -35.82 64.77 23.28
N THR A 11 -35.73 64.61 24.59
CA THR A 11 -34.99 63.56 25.32
C THR A 11 -33.50 63.72 25.56
N THR A 12 -33.18 64.32 26.70
CA THR A 12 -31.99 64.04 27.51
C THR A 12 -32.18 62.70 28.23
N ARG A 13 -31.33 61.70 27.96
CA ARG A 13 -30.91 60.57 28.84
C ARG A 13 -30.38 59.41 27.97
N LEU A 14 -29.12 59.46 27.55
CA LEU A 14 -28.31 58.26 27.22
C LEU A 14 -26.84 58.63 26.91
N PHE A 15 -26.10 59.18 27.89
CA PHE A 15 -24.68 59.53 27.64
C PHE A 15 -23.78 59.27 28.87
N VAL A 16 -23.92 58.11 29.54
CA VAL A 16 -22.92 57.63 30.53
C VAL A 16 -22.63 56.11 30.43
N VAL A 17 -23.26 55.35 29.52
CA VAL A 17 -23.02 53.88 29.39
C VAL A 17 -22.25 53.48 28.12
N LEU A 18 -21.81 54.45 27.31
CA LEU A 18 -21.18 54.17 26.01
C LEU A 18 -19.67 54.43 25.93
N VAL A 19 -18.98 54.58 27.08
CA VAL A 19 -17.50 54.72 27.08
C VAL A 19 -16.81 53.61 27.88
N THR A 20 -17.50 52.88 28.77
CA THR A 20 -16.93 51.68 29.42
C THR A 20 -17.04 50.41 28.58
N SER A 21 -17.89 50.39 27.56
CA SER A 21 -18.07 49.24 26.66
C SER A 21 -17.12 49.25 25.45
N LEU A 22 -16.50 50.39 25.12
CA LEU A 22 -15.49 50.46 24.04
C LEU A 22 -14.07 50.10 24.51
N ALA A 23 -13.77 50.23 25.82
CA ALA A 23 -12.50 49.78 26.40
C ALA A 23 -12.44 48.25 26.57
N ALA A 24 -13.58 47.57 26.70
CA ALA A 24 -13.64 46.11 26.79
C ALA A 24 -13.50 45.40 25.42
N MET A 25 -13.74 46.11 24.30
CA MET A 25 -13.53 45.55 22.95
C MET A 25 -12.12 45.79 22.41
N ALA A 26 -11.27 46.53 23.13
CA ALA A 26 -9.90 46.86 22.72
C ALA A 26 -8.81 46.08 23.48
N ALA A 27 -9.17 45.00 24.21
CA ALA A 27 -8.20 44.13 24.88
C ALA A 27 -8.65 42.66 24.92
N SER A 28 -9.12 42.11 23.80
CA SER A 28 -8.96 40.68 23.57
C SER A 28 -7.67 40.49 22.77
N ALA A 29 -6.52 40.54 23.44
CA ALA A 29 -5.35 39.86 22.90
C ALA A 29 -5.81 38.44 22.58
N LEU A 30 -5.69 38.00 21.32
CA LEU A 30 -6.05 36.65 20.87
C LEU A 30 -5.35 35.65 21.79
N ALA A 31 -6.05 35.19 22.84
CA ALA A 31 -5.48 34.27 23.79
C ALA A 31 -5.39 32.92 23.09
N TYR A 32 -4.17 32.59 22.66
CA TYR A 32 -3.87 31.25 22.19
C TYR A 32 -4.32 30.24 23.24
N ALA A 33 -4.95 29.15 22.79
CA ALA A 33 -5.21 28.05 23.71
C ALA A 33 -3.89 27.37 24.05
N ASP A 34 -3.52 27.38 25.33
CA ASP A 34 -2.37 26.64 25.85
C ASP A 34 -2.83 25.29 26.43
N GLY A 35 -1.92 24.33 26.43
CA GLY A 35 -2.15 22.97 26.92
C GLY A 35 -0.85 22.28 27.28
N VAL A 36 -0.96 21.04 27.73
CA VAL A 36 0.18 20.20 28.12
C VAL A 36 0.21 18.92 27.31
N ASP A 37 1.35 18.25 27.28
CA ASP A 37 1.38 16.84 26.96
C ASP A 37 2.08 16.05 28.06
N VAL A 38 1.57 14.84 28.32
CA VAL A 38 1.97 14.03 29.48
C VAL A 38 2.10 12.56 29.11
N SER A 39 2.89 11.86 29.91
CA SER A 39 3.02 10.39 29.88
C SER A 39 3.03 9.86 31.31
N HIS A 40 3.36 8.58 31.49
CA HIS A 40 3.63 8.01 32.80
C HIS A 40 4.71 8.77 33.60
N TRP A 41 5.61 9.51 32.95
CA TRP A 41 6.66 10.28 33.63
C TRP A 41 6.13 11.39 34.54
N GLN A 42 4.95 11.95 34.23
CA GLN A 42 4.31 12.96 35.08
C GLN A 42 3.58 12.36 36.29
N GLY A 43 3.52 11.03 36.40
CA GLY A 43 2.88 10.34 37.51
C GLY A 43 1.41 10.72 37.66
N SER A 44 0.98 11.00 38.90
CA SER A 44 -0.39 11.39 39.22
C SER A 44 -0.64 12.87 38.89
N VAL A 45 -1.56 13.12 37.96
CA VAL A 45 -1.95 14.47 37.53
C VAL A 45 -3.30 14.88 38.14
N SER A 46 -3.33 16.04 38.80
CA SER A 46 -4.58 16.67 39.25
C SER A 46 -5.19 17.51 38.13
N TRP A 47 -6.03 16.88 37.30
CA TRP A 47 -6.65 17.53 36.15
C TRP A 47 -7.52 18.74 36.49
N THR A 48 -8.14 18.77 37.68
CA THR A 48 -8.88 19.95 38.16
C THR A 48 -7.96 21.14 38.35
N LYS A 49 -6.76 20.93 38.93
CA LYS A 49 -5.76 21.99 39.09
C LYS A 49 -5.18 22.42 37.74
N VAL A 50 -4.95 21.48 36.83
CA VAL A 50 -4.48 21.76 35.46
C VAL A 50 -5.49 22.64 34.70
N LYS A 51 -6.80 22.32 34.78
CA LYS A 51 -7.87 23.15 34.21
C LYS A 51 -7.94 24.52 34.87
N ALA A 52 -7.83 24.58 36.20
CA ALA A 52 -7.82 25.84 36.95
C ALA A 52 -6.59 26.72 36.65
N ALA A 53 -5.47 26.11 36.24
CA ALA A 53 -4.28 26.80 35.75
C ALA A 53 -4.44 27.36 34.32
N GLY A 54 -5.63 27.26 33.72
CA GLY A 54 -5.95 27.86 32.43
C GLY A 54 -5.68 26.99 31.22
N MET A 55 -5.23 25.74 31.40
CA MET A 55 -5.02 24.82 30.28
C MET A 55 -6.36 24.49 29.60
N GLN A 56 -6.35 24.37 28.27
CA GLN A 56 -7.55 24.09 27.46
C GLN A 56 -7.55 22.69 26.86
N PHE A 57 -6.36 22.12 26.64
CA PHE A 57 -6.20 20.78 26.13
C PHE A 57 -5.05 20.03 26.81
N ALA A 58 -5.06 18.72 26.65
CA ALA A 58 -3.93 17.86 26.97
C ALA A 58 -3.75 16.76 25.92
N PHE A 59 -2.51 16.46 25.54
CA PHE A 59 -2.16 15.24 24.82
C PHE A 59 -1.57 14.21 25.77
N MET A 60 -1.89 12.93 25.57
CA MET A 60 -1.40 11.85 26.44
C MET A 60 -0.71 10.78 25.61
N LYS A 61 0.45 10.33 26.09
CA LYS A 61 1.08 9.14 25.54
C LYS A 61 0.10 7.99 25.68
N ALA A 62 -0.16 7.30 24.58
CA ALA A 62 -1.00 6.11 24.61
C ALA A 62 -0.19 4.85 24.44
N THR A 63 0.69 4.85 23.43
CA THR A 63 1.43 3.65 23.06
C THR A 63 2.81 3.98 22.52
N GLU A 64 3.68 3.00 22.58
CA GLU A 64 4.99 3.02 21.93
C GLU A 64 5.24 1.65 21.28
N SER A 65 5.66 1.66 20.02
CA SER A 65 5.80 0.42 19.24
C SER A 65 4.49 -0.41 19.24
N THR A 66 4.60 -1.74 19.25
CA THR A 66 3.45 -2.66 19.25
C THR A 66 3.24 -3.36 20.59
N THR A 67 4.02 -3.00 21.61
CA THR A 67 4.13 -3.77 22.85
C THR A 67 3.96 -2.94 24.11
N TYR A 68 4.10 -1.61 24.04
CA TYR A 68 3.98 -0.75 25.21
C TYR A 68 2.72 0.10 25.16
N THR A 69 1.91 0.03 26.21
CA THR A 69 0.81 0.96 26.48
C THR A 69 1.19 1.77 27.70
N ASP A 70 1.04 3.09 27.61
CA ASP A 70 1.38 3.97 28.73
C ASP A 70 0.46 3.69 29.93
N THR A 71 1.06 3.49 31.09
CA THR A 71 0.33 3.07 32.30
C THR A 71 -0.62 4.14 32.82
N GLN A 72 -0.39 5.42 32.47
CA GLN A 72 -1.25 6.53 32.87
C GLN A 72 -2.32 6.87 31.83
N LEU A 73 -2.34 6.22 30.66
CA LEU A 73 -3.30 6.54 29.58
C LEU A 73 -4.74 6.56 30.09
N ALA A 74 -5.21 5.48 30.72
CA ALA A 74 -6.60 5.38 31.15
C ALA A 74 -6.97 6.45 32.20
N THR A 75 -6.12 6.64 33.20
CA THR A 75 -6.30 7.63 34.27
C THR A 75 -6.34 9.05 33.70
N ASN A 76 -5.39 9.39 32.83
CA ASN A 76 -5.33 10.72 32.23
C ASN A 76 -6.46 10.97 31.26
N TRP A 77 -6.86 9.96 30.47
CA TRP A 77 -7.97 10.04 29.53
C TRP A 77 -9.31 10.31 30.22
N ALA A 78 -9.59 9.59 31.32
CA ALA A 78 -10.78 9.83 32.13
C ALA A 78 -10.70 11.16 32.88
N GLY A 79 -9.54 11.49 33.47
CA GLY A 79 -9.35 12.71 34.25
C GLY A 79 -9.52 13.99 33.43
N THR A 80 -8.95 14.05 32.23
CA THR A 80 -9.13 15.18 31.28
C THR A 80 -10.59 15.32 30.85
N GLN A 81 -11.28 14.21 30.58
CA GLN A 81 -12.70 14.21 30.26
C GLN A 81 -13.54 14.81 31.39
N ALA A 82 -13.30 14.38 32.63
CA ALA A 82 -14.08 14.79 33.79
C ALA A 82 -14.04 16.30 34.06
N VAL A 83 -12.98 16.99 33.65
CA VAL A 83 -12.80 18.44 33.84
C VAL A 83 -13.03 19.26 32.57
N GLY A 84 -13.49 18.63 31.49
CA GLY A 84 -13.78 19.31 30.22
C GLY A 84 -12.54 19.90 29.54
N LEU A 85 -11.40 19.21 29.61
CA LEU A 85 -10.26 19.50 28.74
C LEU A 85 -10.44 18.78 27.40
N TYR A 86 -10.06 19.44 26.31
CA TYR A 86 -9.91 18.74 25.02
C TYR A 86 -8.74 17.75 25.15
N ARG A 87 -8.97 16.49 24.80
CA ARG A 87 -7.98 15.43 25.02
C ARG A 87 -7.53 14.81 23.71
N GLY A 88 -6.24 14.60 23.57
CA GLY A 88 -5.64 13.92 22.43
C GLY A 88 -4.72 12.79 22.90
N ALA A 89 -4.47 11.83 22.02
CA ALA A 89 -3.55 10.74 22.28
C ALA A 89 -2.43 10.73 21.24
N TYR A 90 -1.22 10.42 21.67
CA TYR A 90 -0.08 10.24 20.78
C TYR A 90 0.53 8.85 20.87
N HIS A 91 1.13 8.44 19.76
CA HIS A 91 1.86 7.20 19.60
C HIS A 91 3.33 7.51 19.35
N PHE A 92 4.21 7.10 20.27
CA PHE A 92 5.64 7.21 20.08
C PHE A 92 6.10 6.16 19.05
N ALA A 93 6.52 6.62 17.88
CA ALA A 93 6.89 5.77 16.77
C ALA A 93 8.20 5.03 17.04
N ARG A 94 8.21 3.73 16.71
CA ARG A 94 9.45 2.93 16.59
C ARG A 94 9.54 2.35 15.18
N PRO A 95 9.88 3.14 14.15
CA PRO A 95 9.98 2.65 12.79
C PRO A 95 10.98 1.49 12.68
N SER A 96 10.74 0.56 11.76
CA SER A 96 11.65 -0.55 11.49
C SER A 96 11.35 -1.19 10.13
N THR A 97 12.29 -1.98 9.62
CA THR A 97 12.14 -2.75 8.39
C THR A 97 11.24 -3.98 8.52
N SER A 98 10.78 -4.29 9.74
CA SER A 98 9.86 -5.41 9.97
C SER A 98 8.58 -5.24 9.16
N ALA A 99 8.17 -6.31 8.47
CA ALA A 99 7.03 -6.29 7.57
C ALA A 99 5.75 -5.80 8.28
N GLY A 100 5.16 -4.74 7.71
CA GLY A 100 3.93 -4.11 8.20
C GLY A 100 4.08 -3.37 9.54
N SER A 101 5.30 -3.00 9.97
CA SER A 101 5.50 -2.36 11.29
C SER A 101 4.68 -1.08 11.46
N ALA A 102 4.59 -0.23 10.42
CA ALA A 102 3.78 0.99 10.43
C ALA A 102 2.30 0.70 10.70
N ALA A 103 1.69 -0.19 9.90
CA ALA A 103 0.28 -0.54 10.04
C ALA A 103 -0.02 -1.24 11.38
N LYS A 104 0.89 -2.10 11.86
CA LYS A 104 0.74 -2.75 13.18
C LYS A 104 0.80 -1.74 14.33
N GLN A 105 1.69 -0.74 14.25
CA GLN A 105 1.78 0.33 15.24
C GLN A 105 0.53 1.22 15.23
N ALA A 106 0.04 1.59 14.04
CA ALA A 106 -1.22 2.32 13.87
C ALA A 106 -2.41 1.55 14.48
N ALA A 107 -2.57 0.27 14.14
CA ALA A 107 -3.64 -0.57 14.68
C ALA A 107 -3.53 -0.75 16.19
N TYR A 108 -2.32 -0.95 16.71
CA TYR A 108 -2.08 -1.07 18.15
C TYR A 108 -2.48 0.22 18.89
N PHE A 109 -2.02 1.38 18.40
CA PHE A 109 -2.39 2.68 18.95
C PHE A 109 -3.90 2.89 19.02
N VAL A 110 -4.61 2.71 17.89
CA VAL A 110 -6.07 2.88 17.84
C VAL A 110 -6.77 1.89 18.77
N SER A 111 -6.30 0.64 18.85
CA SER A 111 -6.90 -0.37 19.74
C SER A 111 -6.79 -0.03 21.24
N LYS A 112 -5.79 0.77 21.64
CA LYS A 112 -5.55 1.14 23.04
C LYS A 112 -6.24 2.44 23.46
N VAL A 113 -6.46 3.36 22.52
CA VAL A 113 -7.20 4.61 22.79
C VAL A 113 -8.69 4.42 22.60
N GLY A 114 -9.10 3.68 21.57
CA GLY A 114 -10.50 3.52 21.18
C GLY A 114 -10.95 4.60 20.19
N SER A 115 -12.18 5.10 20.37
CA SER A 115 -12.81 6.02 19.41
C SER A 115 -12.25 7.44 19.52
N PHE A 116 -11.82 7.98 18.38
CA PHE A 116 -11.46 9.40 18.21
C PHE A 116 -12.64 10.27 17.76
N GLN A 117 -13.84 9.69 17.65
CA GLN A 117 -15.06 10.41 17.24
C GLN A 117 -15.84 10.98 18.44
N ASN A 118 -15.40 10.68 19.66
CA ASN A 118 -16.07 11.17 20.86
C ASN A 118 -15.89 12.70 20.99
N PRO A 119 -16.93 13.45 21.38
CA PRO A 119 -16.83 14.88 21.59
C PRO A 119 -15.68 15.23 22.55
N GLY A 120 -14.94 16.28 22.20
CA GLY A 120 -13.80 16.73 22.97
C GLY A 120 -12.52 15.93 22.73
N THR A 121 -12.48 15.09 21.69
CA THR A 121 -11.30 14.29 21.30
C THR A 121 -10.57 14.93 20.13
N LEU A 122 -9.32 15.31 20.36
CA LEU A 122 -8.42 15.86 19.35
C LEU A 122 -7.94 14.77 18.37
N PRO A 123 -7.44 15.15 17.19
CA PRO A 123 -6.93 14.20 16.21
C PRO A 123 -5.84 13.27 16.79
N PRO A 124 -5.76 12.02 16.30
CA PRO A 124 -4.68 11.12 16.69
C PRO A 124 -3.31 11.67 16.27
N VAL A 125 -2.27 11.48 17.08
CA VAL A 125 -0.94 12.04 16.80
C VAL A 125 0.10 10.93 16.57
N LEU A 126 0.84 11.04 15.47
CA LEU A 126 2.11 10.33 15.26
C LEU A 126 3.24 11.14 15.88
N ASP A 127 3.85 10.63 16.93
CA ASP A 127 5.07 11.20 17.50
C ASP A 127 6.28 10.54 16.82
N LEU A 128 7.00 11.31 15.99
CA LEU A 128 8.09 10.82 15.15
C LEU A 128 9.44 11.46 15.50
N GLU A 129 10.14 10.83 16.43
CA GLU A 129 11.46 11.27 16.91
C GLU A 129 12.58 10.23 16.73
N ALA A 130 12.23 9.04 16.22
CA ALA A 130 13.18 7.97 15.93
C ALA A 130 13.03 7.49 14.48
N SER A 131 14.14 7.40 13.74
CA SER A 131 14.13 6.86 12.37
C SER A 131 14.11 5.34 12.31
N GLY A 132 14.48 4.68 13.42
CA GLY A 132 14.66 3.23 13.45
C GLY A 132 15.81 2.73 12.56
N GLY A 133 16.75 3.61 12.19
CA GLY A 133 17.80 3.31 11.22
C GLY A 133 17.31 3.23 9.77
N LEU A 134 16.07 3.63 9.49
CA LEU A 134 15.52 3.67 8.14
C LEU A 134 16.11 4.85 7.35
N GLY A 135 16.44 4.62 6.09
CA GLY A 135 16.77 5.68 5.15
C GLY A 135 15.55 6.56 4.81
N VAL A 136 15.80 7.78 4.33
CA VAL A 136 14.79 8.81 4.08
C VAL A 136 13.55 8.30 3.34
N THR A 137 13.73 7.64 2.20
CA THR A 137 12.61 7.12 1.38
C THR A 137 11.78 6.08 2.13
N THR A 138 12.44 5.18 2.87
CA THR A 138 11.76 4.13 3.62
C THR A 138 11.02 4.71 4.82
N LEU A 139 11.60 5.69 5.50
CA LEU A 139 10.94 6.38 6.61
C LEU A 139 9.73 7.18 6.13
N ARG A 140 9.83 7.90 4.99
CA ARG A 140 8.66 8.55 4.36
C ARG A 140 7.54 7.54 4.07
N THR A 141 7.88 6.40 3.50
CA THR A 141 6.91 5.33 3.21
C THR A 141 6.26 4.79 4.49
N TRP A 142 7.07 4.58 5.53
CA TRP A 142 6.59 4.15 6.85
C TRP A 142 5.62 5.17 7.45
N THR A 143 5.99 6.45 7.45
CA THR A 143 5.17 7.56 7.95
C THR A 143 3.84 7.65 7.20
N ALA A 144 3.87 7.62 5.86
CA ALA A 144 2.66 7.64 5.03
C ALA A 144 1.73 6.46 5.32
N THR A 145 2.31 5.27 5.51
CA THR A 145 1.55 4.05 5.83
C THR A 145 0.88 4.16 7.19
N TRP A 146 1.59 4.66 8.21
CA TRP A 146 1.03 4.80 9.56
C TRP A 146 -0.13 5.81 9.55
N LEU A 147 0.08 6.98 8.95
CA LEU A 147 -0.93 8.04 8.90
C LEU A 147 -2.20 7.59 8.15
N SER A 148 -2.02 6.93 7.00
CA SER A 148 -3.15 6.42 6.21
C SER A 148 -3.94 5.35 6.97
N GLU A 149 -3.25 4.47 7.69
CA GLU A 149 -3.90 3.41 8.46
C GLU A 149 -4.67 3.96 9.67
N VAL A 150 -4.11 4.96 10.37
CA VAL A 150 -4.83 5.63 11.46
C VAL A 150 -6.06 6.36 10.94
N GLU A 151 -5.95 7.08 9.83
CA GLU A 151 -7.10 7.74 9.22
C GLU A 151 -8.18 6.74 8.82
N ARG A 152 -7.79 5.60 8.22
CA ARG A 152 -8.71 4.51 7.86
C ARG A 152 -9.43 3.92 9.08
N LEU A 153 -8.71 3.71 10.19
CA LEU A 153 -9.24 3.09 11.41
C LEU A 153 -10.12 4.04 12.23
N THR A 154 -9.85 5.34 12.19
CA THR A 154 -10.50 6.32 13.07
C THR A 154 -11.49 7.23 12.35
N GLY A 155 -11.39 7.36 11.03
CA GLY A 155 -12.12 8.37 10.25
C GLY A 155 -11.63 9.80 10.50
N ARG A 156 -10.50 9.99 11.18
CA ARG A 156 -9.92 11.29 11.55
C ARG A 156 -8.55 11.45 10.91
N VAL A 157 -8.30 12.60 10.28
CA VAL A 157 -6.98 12.95 9.75
C VAL A 157 -5.99 13.05 10.92
N PRO A 158 -4.95 12.21 11.00
CA PRO A 158 -3.97 12.28 12.08
C PRO A 158 -3.03 13.49 11.92
N MET A 159 -2.37 13.84 13.02
CA MET A 159 -1.40 14.91 13.12
C MET A 159 0.02 14.34 13.27
N ILE A 160 1.03 15.06 12.80
CA ILE A 160 2.44 14.69 12.94
C ILE A 160 3.06 15.57 14.02
N TYR A 161 3.58 14.95 15.08
CA TYR A 161 4.49 15.57 16.02
C TYR A 161 5.94 15.29 15.58
N VAL A 162 6.75 16.33 15.48
CA VAL A 162 8.17 16.23 15.07
C VAL A 162 8.96 17.49 15.44
N SER A 163 10.29 17.40 15.48
CA SER A 163 11.17 18.59 15.51
C SER A 163 11.61 19.01 14.10
N PRO A 164 11.91 20.29 13.85
CA PRO A 164 12.37 20.75 12.54
C PRO A 164 13.60 19.98 12.04
N ALA A 165 14.59 19.79 12.93
CA ALA A 165 15.83 19.09 12.61
C ALA A 165 15.60 17.63 12.24
N PHE A 166 14.71 16.94 12.97
CA PHE A 166 14.38 15.55 12.64
C PHE A 166 13.72 15.44 11.27
N TRP A 167 12.76 16.31 10.96
CA TRP A 167 12.07 16.31 9.66
C TRP A 167 13.02 16.61 8.50
N GLU A 168 13.85 17.64 8.65
CA GLU A 168 14.84 18.04 7.64
C GLU A 168 15.83 16.90 7.37
N HIS A 169 16.37 16.29 8.41
CA HIS A 169 17.41 15.28 8.30
C HIS A 169 16.86 13.90 7.88
N TYR A 170 15.90 13.35 8.62
CA TYR A 170 15.45 11.96 8.44
C TYR A 170 14.32 11.83 7.42
N LEU A 171 13.53 12.89 7.20
CA LEU A 171 12.49 12.91 6.18
C LEU A 171 12.93 13.73 4.96
N GLY A 172 14.19 14.16 4.88
CA GLY A 172 14.76 14.90 3.74
C GLY A 172 13.97 16.15 3.41
N ASN A 173 13.47 16.83 4.44
CA ASN A 173 12.61 18.02 4.33
C ASN A 173 11.41 17.84 3.37
N SER A 174 10.77 16.67 3.40
CA SER A 174 9.68 16.32 2.47
C SER A 174 8.50 17.28 2.55
N THR A 175 7.94 17.64 1.40
CA THR A 175 6.70 18.41 1.26
C THR A 175 5.45 17.54 1.09
N ALA A 176 5.59 16.20 1.09
CA ALA A 176 4.51 15.28 0.78
C ALA A 176 3.46 15.13 1.89
N PHE A 177 3.68 15.71 3.07
CA PHE A 177 2.87 15.47 4.27
C PHE A 177 2.07 16.69 4.74
N THR A 178 2.04 17.75 3.94
CA THR A 178 1.39 19.04 4.27
C THR A 178 -0.12 18.96 4.49
N ARG A 179 -0.78 17.88 4.05
CA ARG A 179 -2.19 17.57 4.36
C ARG A 179 -2.42 17.26 5.84
N TYR A 180 -1.42 16.71 6.53
CA TYR A 180 -1.54 16.35 7.94
C TYR A 180 -1.21 17.57 8.81
N PRO A 181 -2.03 17.89 9.83
CA PRO A 181 -1.71 18.94 10.79
C PRO A 181 -0.32 18.73 11.41
N LEU A 182 0.38 19.82 11.68
CA LEU A 182 1.74 19.79 12.23
C LEU A 182 1.73 20.20 13.70
N TRP A 183 2.23 19.33 14.57
CA TRP A 183 2.64 19.66 15.93
C TRP A 183 4.17 19.76 15.96
N ILE A 184 4.69 20.98 16.06
CA ILE A 184 6.14 21.22 15.98
C ILE A 184 6.76 21.31 17.38
N ALA A 185 7.83 20.56 17.63
CA ALA A 185 8.66 20.68 18.82
C ALA A 185 9.87 21.58 18.54
N HIS A 186 9.87 22.78 19.11
CA HIS A 186 10.96 23.74 18.92
C HIS A 186 11.06 24.66 20.13
N TYR A 187 12.03 24.37 21.00
CA TYR A 187 12.15 25.03 22.30
C TYR A 187 13.02 26.28 22.24
N GLY A 188 12.80 27.19 23.21
CA GLY A 188 13.69 28.34 23.43
C GLY A 188 13.65 29.41 22.33
N VAL A 189 12.67 29.35 21.43
CA VAL A 189 12.50 30.30 20.32
C VAL A 189 11.22 31.12 20.48
N SER A 190 11.21 32.33 19.94
CA SER A 190 10.02 33.21 19.93
C SER A 190 8.98 32.77 18.89
N SER A 191 9.40 32.07 17.84
CA SER A 191 8.55 31.48 16.81
C SER A 191 9.19 30.20 16.27
N PRO A 192 8.43 29.10 16.09
CA PRO A 192 8.98 27.85 15.61
C PRO A 192 9.25 27.90 14.11
N ARG A 193 10.43 27.41 13.69
CA ARG A 193 10.68 27.05 12.28
C ARG A 193 9.72 25.93 11.84
N VAL A 194 9.05 26.13 10.72
CA VAL A 194 8.15 25.14 10.09
C VAL A 194 8.89 24.46 8.92
N PRO A 195 9.20 23.15 9.02
CA PRO A 195 9.89 22.43 7.96
C PRO A 195 8.90 21.97 6.87
N GLY A 196 9.35 21.18 5.89
CA GLY A 196 8.49 20.33 5.07
C GLY A 196 7.41 21.02 4.23
N GLY A 197 7.57 22.31 3.94
CA GLY A 197 6.61 23.08 3.14
C GLY A 197 5.23 23.25 3.77
N TRP A 198 5.07 22.94 5.07
CA TRP A 198 3.82 23.29 5.76
C TRP A 198 3.67 24.81 5.76
N PRO A 199 2.45 25.33 5.49
CA PRO A 199 2.22 26.76 5.53
C PRO A 199 2.32 27.31 6.96
N THR A 200 1.98 26.48 7.96
CA THR A 200 2.03 26.84 9.37
C THR A 200 1.98 25.59 10.26
N TRP A 201 2.18 25.77 11.56
CA TRP A 201 1.99 24.74 12.59
C TRP A 201 0.57 24.81 13.16
N THR A 202 0.04 23.68 13.62
CA THR A 202 -1.25 23.56 14.32
C THR A 202 -1.05 23.60 15.83
N PHE A 203 -0.04 22.88 16.33
CA PHE A 203 0.41 22.95 17.71
C PHE A 203 1.91 23.22 17.75
N TRP A 204 2.36 23.91 18.78
CA TRP A 204 3.78 24.17 19.03
C TRP A 204 4.11 23.79 20.47
N GLN A 205 4.95 22.78 20.63
CA GLN A 205 5.56 22.45 21.91
C GLN A 205 6.77 23.36 22.12
N ARG A 206 6.66 24.23 23.11
CA ARG A 206 7.53 25.42 23.28
C ARG A 206 8.61 25.22 24.32
N THR A 207 8.39 24.29 25.23
CA THR A 207 9.33 23.92 26.29
C THR A 207 8.94 22.57 26.86
N SER A 208 9.94 21.83 27.34
CA SER A 208 9.79 20.63 28.15
C SER A 208 10.01 20.85 29.65
N SER A 209 10.27 22.10 30.06
CA SER A 209 10.55 22.51 31.44
C SER A 209 9.50 23.46 32.00
N GLY A 210 8.26 23.34 31.53
CA GLY A 210 7.13 24.09 32.09
C GLY A 210 6.77 23.67 33.51
N SER A 211 5.98 24.50 34.18
CA SER A 211 5.40 24.20 35.50
C SER A 211 3.91 24.54 35.47
N VAL A 212 3.08 23.56 35.81
CA VAL A 212 1.62 23.68 35.85
C VAL A 212 1.10 23.11 37.15
N SER A 213 0.28 23.88 37.86
CA SER A 213 -0.36 23.41 39.10
C SER A 213 -1.15 22.14 38.83
N GLY A 214 -0.86 21.09 39.61
CA GLY A 214 -1.45 19.76 39.45
C GLY A 214 -0.56 18.74 38.76
N ILE A 215 0.61 19.14 38.26
CA ILE A 215 1.64 18.25 37.72
C ILE A 215 2.93 18.47 38.51
N SER A 216 3.53 17.38 38.99
CA SER A 216 4.80 17.44 39.73
C SER A 216 5.98 17.47 38.77
N GLY A 217 6.95 18.34 39.04
CA GLY A 217 8.14 18.48 38.22
C GLY A 217 7.87 19.19 36.89
N ASN A 218 8.72 18.91 35.91
CA ASN A 218 8.65 19.53 34.59
C ASN A 218 7.52 18.93 33.75
N VAL A 219 6.87 19.79 32.96
CA VAL A 219 5.85 19.38 31.99
C VAL A 219 6.05 20.08 30.64
N ASP A 220 5.75 19.34 29.58
CA ASP A 220 5.76 19.83 28.21
C ASP A 220 4.60 20.82 27.99
N MET A 221 4.93 22.02 27.49
CA MET A 221 3.97 23.11 27.28
C MET A 221 3.71 23.34 25.81
N ASN A 222 2.44 23.32 25.45
CA ASN A 222 1.96 23.43 24.09
C ASN A 222 1.09 24.64 23.88
N ARG A 223 1.14 25.16 22.66
CA ARG A 223 0.27 26.21 22.17
C ARG A 223 -0.45 25.76 20.92
N PHE A 224 -1.76 25.95 20.88
CA PHE A 224 -2.56 25.78 19.67
C PHE A 224 -2.52 27.06 18.83
N ASN A 225 -2.37 26.92 17.51
CA ASN A 225 -2.37 28.05 16.57
C ASN A 225 -3.79 28.53 16.27
N GLY A 226 -4.47 29.05 17.29
CA GLY A 226 -5.83 29.56 17.14
C GLY A 226 -6.51 29.80 18.48
N THR A 227 -7.78 30.19 18.39
CA THR A 227 -8.65 30.45 19.54
C THR A 227 -9.18 29.14 20.14
N THR A 228 -9.68 29.20 21.38
CA THR A 228 -10.36 28.07 22.03
C THR A 228 -11.58 27.57 21.25
N ALA A 229 -12.28 28.44 20.53
CA ALA A 229 -13.39 28.04 19.67
C ALA A 229 -12.93 27.21 18.46
N GLN A 230 -11.80 27.57 17.83
CA GLN A 230 -11.21 26.78 16.75
C GLN A 230 -10.66 25.44 17.26
N LEU A 231 -10.12 25.41 18.48
CA LEU A 231 -9.71 24.18 19.15
C LEU A 231 -10.90 23.25 19.40
N ALA A 232 -12.05 23.80 19.80
CA ALA A 232 -13.29 23.04 19.98
C ALA A 232 -13.71 22.35 18.69
N THR A 233 -13.68 23.07 17.56
CA THR A 233 -14.03 22.49 16.25
C THR A 233 -13.06 21.36 15.89
N LEU A 234 -11.76 21.55 16.10
CA LEU A 234 -10.75 20.51 15.86
C LEU A 234 -11.00 19.23 16.69
N ALA A 235 -11.64 19.35 17.86
CA ALA A 235 -11.95 18.25 18.77
C ALA A 235 -13.31 17.55 18.51
N ILE A 236 -14.10 18.01 17.53
CA ILE A 236 -15.47 17.54 17.30
C ILE A 236 -15.70 17.02 15.86
N THR A 237 -14.96 17.46 14.84
CA THR A 237 -15.34 17.19 13.44
C THR A 237 -15.21 15.73 13.01
N THR A 238 -16.36 15.04 12.96
CA THR A 238 -16.66 13.87 12.14
C THR A 238 -16.57 14.26 10.67
N GLY A 239 -15.77 13.55 9.86
CA GLY A 239 -15.78 13.55 8.38
C GLY A 239 -16.23 14.82 7.66
N GLY A 240 -15.27 15.59 7.11
CA GLY A 240 -15.54 16.50 6.00
C GLY A 240 -16.32 17.77 6.32
N SER A 241 -15.70 18.72 7.03
CA SER A 241 -15.81 20.16 6.74
C SER A 241 -14.73 20.92 7.52
N SER A 242 -14.02 21.75 6.79
CA SER A 242 -12.90 22.58 7.22
C SER A 242 -13.18 23.39 8.50
N VAL A 243 -12.33 23.20 9.52
CA VAL A 243 -11.93 24.37 10.33
C VAL A 243 -11.20 25.31 9.38
N PRO A 244 -11.49 26.63 9.37
CA PRO A 244 -10.72 27.57 8.56
C PRO A 244 -9.27 27.57 9.06
N VAL A 245 -8.42 26.84 8.36
CA VAL A 245 -7.03 27.23 8.19
C VAL A 245 -7.09 28.55 7.40
N PRO A 246 -6.40 29.63 7.79
CA PRO A 246 -6.32 30.84 6.98
C PRO A 246 -5.93 30.48 5.54
N PRO A 247 -6.50 31.14 4.51
CA PRO A 247 -6.32 30.72 3.12
C PRO A 247 -4.87 30.92 2.68
N GLY A 248 -4.08 29.85 2.75
CA GLY A 248 -2.92 29.67 1.88
C GLY A 248 -3.42 29.30 0.47
N PRO A 249 -2.67 29.62 -0.60
CA PRO A 249 -3.11 29.41 -1.97
C PRO A 249 -3.50 27.94 -2.18
N SER A 250 -4.66 27.74 -2.81
CA SER A 250 -5.18 26.43 -3.18
C SER A 250 -4.16 25.69 -4.07
N VAL A 251 -3.58 24.61 -3.56
CA VAL A 251 -2.84 23.65 -4.40
C VAL A 251 -3.88 22.72 -5.05
N PRO A 252 -3.89 22.58 -6.38
CA PRO A 252 -4.80 21.67 -7.06
C PRO A 252 -4.62 20.25 -6.53
N ALA A 253 -5.71 19.51 -6.35
CA ALA A 253 -5.63 18.07 -6.12
C ALA A 253 -4.78 17.44 -7.25
N ALA A 254 -3.89 16.51 -6.89
CA ALA A 254 -3.12 15.76 -7.87
C ALA A 254 -4.08 15.20 -8.93
N SER A 255 -3.78 15.47 -10.20
CA SER A 255 -4.65 15.09 -11.29
C SER A 255 -4.83 13.57 -11.27
N PRO A 256 -6.07 13.06 -11.26
CA PRO A 256 -6.32 11.63 -11.32
C PRO A 256 -5.68 11.05 -12.57
N THR A 257 -5.15 9.83 -12.46
CA THR A 257 -4.57 9.10 -13.59
C THR A 257 -5.31 7.79 -13.83
N ALA A 258 -5.33 7.34 -15.07
CA ALA A 258 -5.92 6.09 -15.50
C ALA A 258 -4.82 5.20 -16.09
N LEU A 259 -4.88 3.91 -15.76
CA LEU A 259 -3.92 2.92 -16.21
C LEU A 259 -4.67 1.73 -16.81
N THR A 260 -4.30 1.33 -18.02
CA THR A 260 -4.86 0.14 -18.69
C THR A 260 -3.83 -0.97 -18.76
N ALA A 261 -4.26 -2.24 -18.79
CA ALA A 261 -3.37 -3.37 -19.01
C ALA A 261 -4.08 -4.46 -19.81
N THR A 262 -3.52 -4.81 -20.95
CA THR A 262 -4.09 -5.77 -21.91
C THR A 262 -3.04 -6.84 -22.22
N PRO A 263 -3.32 -8.12 -21.93
CA PRO A 263 -2.44 -9.21 -22.31
C PRO A 263 -2.53 -9.48 -23.81
N SER A 264 -1.41 -9.86 -24.44
CA SER A 264 -1.41 -10.26 -25.86
C SER A 264 -2.18 -11.55 -26.14
N ALA A 265 -2.47 -12.34 -25.10
CA ALA A 265 -3.38 -13.48 -25.17
C ALA A 265 -4.02 -13.75 -23.80
N THR A 266 -5.28 -14.20 -23.80
CA THR A 266 -6.00 -14.64 -22.59
C THR A 266 -5.67 -16.09 -22.20
N THR A 267 -5.00 -16.82 -23.07
CA THR A 267 -4.56 -18.22 -22.85
C THR A 267 -3.15 -18.40 -23.38
N VAL A 268 -2.22 -18.84 -22.53
CA VAL A 268 -0.81 -19.06 -22.89
C VAL A 268 -0.33 -20.41 -22.35
N PRO A 269 0.39 -21.24 -23.14
CA PRO A 269 0.98 -22.47 -22.63
C PRO A 269 1.90 -22.20 -21.43
N ALA A 270 2.00 -23.16 -20.51
CA ALA A 270 2.90 -23.07 -19.36
C ALA A 270 4.32 -22.60 -19.76
N ARG A 271 4.79 -21.53 -19.12
CA ARG A 271 6.07 -20.83 -19.36
C ARG A 271 6.21 -20.19 -20.75
N GLY A 272 5.13 -20.02 -21.49
CA GLY A 272 5.10 -19.23 -22.71
C GLY A 272 5.34 -17.74 -22.41
N ALA A 273 5.90 -17.03 -23.39
CA ALA A 273 6.05 -15.59 -23.33
C ALA A 273 4.68 -14.91 -23.44
N LEU A 274 4.50 -13.85 -22.66
CA LEU A 274 3.32 -13.00 -22.65
C LEU A 274 3.79 -11.55 -22.62
N SER A 275 3.19 -10.72 -23.46
CA SER A 275 3.31 -9.27 -23.36
C SER A 275 2.05 -8.70 -22.74
N ILE A 276 2.23 -7.77 -21.80
CA ILE A 276 1.17 -6.92 -21.25
C ILE A 276 1.44 -5.51 -21.79
N SER A 277 0.53 -4.99 -22.59
CA SER A 277 0.60 -3.61 -23.09
C SER A 277 -0.47 -2.74 -22.43
N GLY A 278 -0.22 -1.44 -22.35
CA GLY A 278 -1.19 -0.51 -21.79
C GLY A 278 -0.77 0.93 -21.99
N SER A 279 -1.55 1.82 -21.41
CA SER A 279 -1.30 3.26 -21.40
C SER A 279 -1.55 3.85 -20.01
N LEU A 280 -0.78 4.89 -19.68
CA LEU A 280 -0.97 5.75 -18.53
C LEU A 280 -1.39 7.14 -19.03
N THR A 281 -2.57 7.59 -18.62
CA THR A 281 -3.13 8.88 -19.02
C THR A 281 -3.65 9.65 -17.82
N ARG A 282 -3.78 10.96 -17.97
CA ARG A 282 -4.48 11.80 -17.00
C ARG A 282 -5.98 11.64 -17.20
N SER A 283 -6.72 11.31 -16.15
CA SER A 283 -8.15 10.99 -16.25
C SER A 283 -9.02 12.20 -16.57
N THR A 284 -8.53 13.42 -16.35
CA THR A 284 -9.32 14.64 -16.57
C THR A 284 -9.47 15.00 -18.04
N ASP A 285 -8.47 14.72 -18.88
CA ASP A 285 -8.48 15.09 -20.30
C ASP A 285 -7.93 14.00 -21.24
N GLY A 286 -7.52 12.85 -20.71
CA GLY A 286 -6.95 11.75 -21.47
C GLY A 286 -5.51 11.98 -21.93
N ALA A 287 -4.83 13.04 -21.48
CA ALA A 287 -3.48 13.35 -21.94
C ALA A 287 -2.49 12.22 -21.61
N PRO A 288 -1.60 11.83 -22.56
CA PRO A 288 -0.60 10.81 -22.33
C PRO A 288 0.43 11.28 -21.31
N LEU A 289 0.85 10.37 -20.43
CA LEU A 289 1.85 10.66 -19.40
C LEU A 289 3.15 9.90 -19.68
N ALA A 290 4.11 10.60 -20.28
CA ALA A 290 5.37 10.04 -20.77
C ALA A 290 6.46 9.95 -19.69
N ASN A 291 7.41 9.04 -19.88
CA ASN A 291 8.60 8.84 -19.04
C ASN A 291 8.30 8.51 -17.57
N LEU A 292 7.16 7.87 -17.30
CA LEU A 292 6.74 7.51 -15.94
C LEU A 292 6.86 6.01 -15.68
N PRO A 293 7.26 5.60 -14.46
CA PRO A 293 7.46 4.19 -14.12
C PRO A 293 6.13 3.49 -13.81
N VAL A 294 5.85 2.41 -14.54
CA VAL A 294 4.73 1.50 -14.32
C VAL A 294 5.24 0.14 -13.86
N VAL A 295 4.75 -0.32 -12.71
CA VAL A 295 5.16 -1.58 -12.09
C VAL A 295 4.24 -2.70 -12.57
N LEU A 296 4.79 -3.77 -13.13
CA LEU A 296 4.05 -5.00 -13.44
C LEU A 296 4.00 -5.91 -12.20
N GLN A 297 2.81 -6.35 -11.84
CA GLN A 297 2.57 -7.30 -10.76
C GLN A 297 1.83 -8.54 -11.27
N SER A 298 2.03 -9.67 -10.59
CA SER A 298 1.32 -10.91 -10.88
C SER A 298 0.93 -11.67 -9.61
N ARG A 299 -0.09 -12.50 -9.72
CA ARG A 299 -0.45 -13.50 -8.70
C ARG A 299 -1.10 -14.74 -9.33
N PRO A 300 -0.94 -15.94 -8.75
CA PRO A 300 -1.75 -17.08 -9.16
C PRO A 300 -3.25 -16.78 -9.01
N VAL A 301 -4.08 -17.29 -9.92
CA VAL A 301 -5.55 -17.18 -9.78
C VAL A 301 -5.98 -17.80 -8.45
N GLY A 302 -6.75 -17.06 -7.66
CA GLY A 302 -7.19 -17.45 -6.31
C GLY A 302 -6.23 -17.04 -5.17
N SER A 303 -5.04 -16.52 -5.47
CA SER A 303 -4.14 -15.93 -4.46
C SER A 303 -4.58 -14.53 -4.07
N SER A 304 -4.35 -14.13 -2.82
CA SER A 304 -4.50 -12.73 -2.36
C SER A 304 -3.22 -11.91 -2.50
N THR A 305 -2.05 -12.56 -2.58
CA THR A 305 -0.74 -11.90 -2.56
C THR A 305 -0.25 -11.58 -3.96
N TRP A 306 0.08 -10.32 -4.21
CA TRP A 306 0.72 -9.83 -5.44
C TRP A 306 2.24 -9.88 -5.34
N LYS A 307 2.90 -10.25 -6.44
CA LYS A 307 4.35 -10.23 -6.60
C LYS A 307 4.73 -9.25 -7.71
N THR A 308 5.66 -8.34 -7.41
CA THR A 308 6.28 -7.47 -8.43
C THR A 308 7.17 -8.28 -9.36
N LEU A 309 6.98 -8.08 -10.66
CA LEU A 309 7.75 -8.72 -11.72
C LEU A 309 8.82 -7.80 -12.31
N GLY A 310 8.58 -6.48 -12.29
CA GLY A 310 9.50 -5.48 -12.80
C GLY A 310 8.81 -4.14 -13.01
N THR A 311 9.58 -3.16 -13.48
CA THR A 311 9.10 -1.81 -13.81
C THR A 311 9.42 -1.52 -15.27
N VAL A 312 8.46 -0.92 -15.98
CA VAL A 312 8.61 -0.41 -17.35
C VAL A 312 8.30 1.08 -17.36
N THR A 313 8.89 1.82 -18.30
CA THR A 313 8.68 3.26 -18.43
C THR A 313 7.74 3.54 -19.60
N THR A 314 6.83 4.49 -19.45
CA THR A 314 5.95 4.93 -20.54
C THR A 314 6.72 5.70 -21.61
N ASP A 315 6.35 5.49 -22.87
CA ASP A 315 6.88 6.24 -24.01
C ASP A 315 6.24 7.64 -24.15
N ALA A 316 6.57 8.36 -25.22
CA ALA A 316 6.03 9.70 -25.50
C ALA A 316 4.50 9.75 -25.61
N ASN A 317 3.86 8.62 -25.92
CA ASN A 317 2.40 8.48 -26.03
C ASN A 317 1.78 7.92 -24.74
N GLY A 318 2.54 7.85 -23.65
CA GLY A 318 2.09 7.27 -22.39
C GLY A 318 1.92 5.74 -22.47
N ALA A 319 2.34 5.10 -23.56
CA ALA A 319 2.19 3.67 -23.78
C ALA A 319 3.36 2.90 -23.18
N TYR A 320 3.12 1.65 -22.81
CA TYR A 320 4.16 0.78 -22.29
C TYR A 320 3.90 -0.68 -22.69
N VAL A 321 4.96 -1.47 -22.72
CA VAL A 321 4.91 -2.92 -22.95
C VAL A 321 5.83 -3.60 -21.95
N ALA A 322 5.29 -4.53 -21.17
CA ALA A 322 6.04 -5.40 -20.28
C ALA A 322 6.00 -6.83 -20.79
N VAL A 323 7.14 -7.52 -20.80
CA VAL A 323 7.23 -8.93 -21.23
C VAL A 323 7.48 -9.81 -20.02
N THR A 324 6.75 -10.91 -19.92
CA THR A 324 6.88 -11.88 -18.84
C THR A 324 6.62 -13.31 -19.34
N THR A 325 6.73 -14.28 -18.44
CA THR A 325 6.36 -15.68 -18.72
C THR A 325 5.23 -16.12 -17.79
N VAL A 326 4.36 -16.98 -18.29
CA VAL A 326 3.16 -17.42 -17.55
C VAL A 326 3.42 -18.77 -16.86
N PRO A 327 3.72 -18.82 -15.55
CA PRO A 327 4.08 -20.08 -14.89
C PRO A 327 2.87 -21.03 -14.73
N SER A 328 1.69 -20.47 -14.48
CA SER A 328 0.40 -21.14 -14.22
C SER A 328 -0.75 -20.21 -14.62
N ALA A 329 -2.01 -20.59 -14.35
CA ALA A 329 -3.11 -19.60 -14.42
C ALA A 329 -2.77 -18.43 -13.49
N THR A 330 -2.67 -17.23 -14.04
CA THR A 330 -2.07 -16.06 -13.38
C THR A 330 -2.89 -14.82 -13.71
N GLU A 331 -3.13 -13.97 -12.72
CA GLU A 331 -3.65 -12.62 -12.91
C GLU A 331 -2.50 -11.63 -12.92
N TYR A 332 -2.62 -10.62 -13.78
CA TYR A 332 -1.67 -9.52 -13.93
C TYR A 332 -2.39 -8.19 -13.68
N GLN A 333 -1.65 -7.25 -13.11
CA GLN A 333 -2.05 -5.85 -13.05
C GLN A 333 -0.80 -4.99 -13.17
N THR A 334 -1.02 -3.73 -13.48
CA THR A 334 0.02 -2.71 -13.49
C THR A 334 -0.33 -1.61 -12.50
N VAL A 335 0.70 -1.02 -11.90
CA VAL A 335 0.57 -0.01 -10.85
C VAL A 335 1.46 1.18 -11.18
N TYR A 336 0.88 2.37 -11.18
CA TYR A 336 1.60 3.65 -11.18
C TYR A 336 1.49 4.26 -9.78
N GLY A 337 2.65 4.61 -9.19
CA GLY A 337 2.73 5.09 -7.80
C GLY A 337 2.38 6.56 -7.58
N GLY A 338 2.07 7.31 -8.65
CA GLY A 338 2.03 8.77 -8.59
C GLY A 338 3.43 9.38 -8.63
N ASP A 339 3.50 10.70 -8.82
CA ASP A 339 4.76 11.47 -8.79
C ASP A 339 5.00 12.16 -7.42
N GLY A 340 4.06 11.98 -6.48
CA GLY A 340 4.09 12.60 -5.16
C GLY A 340 3.78 14.09 -5.16
N SER A 341 3.32 14.67 -6.27
CA SER A 341 2.98 16.09 -6.38
C SER A 341 1.75 16.37 -7.26
N THR A 342 1.82 16.10 -8.56
CA THR A 342 0.82 16.54 -9.55
C THR A 342 -0.04 15.44 -10.14
N LEU A 343 0.36 14.17 -10.00
CA LEU A 343 -0.30 13.01 -10.60
C LEU A 343 -0.61 11.96 -9.52
N ALA A 344 -1.89 11.60 -9.40
CA ALA A 344 -2.33 10.60 -8.45
C ALA A 344 -1.90 9.18 -8.88
N PRO A 345 -1.72 8.23 -7.93
CA PRO A 345 -1.47 6.83 -8.25
C PRO A 345 -2.67 6.18 -8.96
N ALA A 346 -2.39 5.15 -9.75
CA ALA A 346 -3.41 4.36 -10.44
C ALA A 346 -3.04 2.88 -10.49
N THR A 347 -4.05 2.01 -10.51
CA THR A 347 -3.90 0.56 -10.72
C THR A 347 -4.84 0.14 -11.83
N SER A 348 -4.34 -0.64 -12.79
CA SER A 348 -5.16 -1.12 -13.90
C SER A 348 -6.14 -2.22 -13.47
N PRO A 349 -7.22 -2.44 -14.24
CA PRO A 349 -8.05 -3.63 -14.09
C PRO A 349 -7.21 -4.91 -14.17
N ARG A 350 -7.66 -5.96 -13.49
CA ARG A 350 -6.97 -7.25 -13.49
C ARG A 350 -7.12 -7.93 -14.84
N ALA A 351 -6.00 -8.32 -15.43
CA ALA A 351 -5.94 -9.16 -16.61
C ALA A 351 -5.68 -10.61 -16.22
N GLN A 352 -6.66 -11.49 -16.38
CA GLN A 352 -6.49 -12.92 -16.13
C GLN A 352 -5.96 -13.63 -17.38
N VAL A 353 -4.87 -14.38 -17.22
CA VAL A 353 -4.34 -15.27 -18.25
C VAL A 353 -4.41 -16.70 -17.78
N LEU A 354 -5.15 -17.51 -18.52
CA LEU A 354 -5.30 -18.92 -18.24
C LEU A 354 -4.12 -19.71 -18.80
N ASN A 355 -3.71 -20.72 -18.05
CA ASN A 355 -2.81 -21.75 -18.55
C ASN A 355 -3.67 -22.99 -18.82
N PRO A 356 -3.92 -23.34 -20.09
CA PRO A 356 -4.79 -24.46 -20.41
C PRO A 356 -4.16 -25.74 -19.87
N ALA A 357 -4.99 -26.67 -19.39
CA ALA A 357 -4.51 -27.96 -18.93
C ALA A 357 -3.64 -28.60 -20.04
N PRO A 358 -2.42 -29.05 -19.73
CA PRO A 358 -1.52 -29.55 -20.76
C PRO A 358 -2.16 -30.74 -21.46
N ALA A 359 -2.18 -30.71 -22.79
CA ALA A 359 -2.94 -31.65 -23.58
C ALA A 359 -2.45 -33.08 -23.35
N ARG A 360 -3.40 -34.02 -23.27
CA ARG A 360 -3.08 -35.45 -23.18
C ARG A 360 -2.47 -35.90 -24.50
N VAL A 361 -1.21 -36.32 -24.43
CA VAL A 361 -0.52 -36.91 -25.57
C VAL A 361 -0.91 -38.37 -25.68
N THR A 362 -1.35 -38.80 -26.85
CA THR A 362 -1.53 -40.23 -27.14
C THR A 362 -0.38 -40.71 -28.01
N VAL A 363 0.23 -41.83 -27.61
CA VAL A 363 1.42 -42.40 -28.24
C VAL A 363 1.06 -43.85 -28.59
N TYR A 364 1.10 -44.21 -29.88
CA TYR A 364 0.81 -45.59 -30.31
C TYR A 364 2.04 -46.25 -30.89
N LEU A 365 2.14 -47.57 -30.79
CA LEU A 365 3.27 -48.32 -31.31
C LEU A 365 2.81 -49.52 -32.11
N HIS A 366 3.20 -49.57 -33.37
CA HIS A 366 2.94 -50.61 -34.35
C HIS A 366 4.27 -51.21 -34.84
N LYS A 367 4.20 -52.36 -35.52
CA LYS A 367 5.32 -52.99 -36.22
C LYS A 367 4.89 -53.39 -37.62
N ASN A 368 5.75 -53.23 -38.62
CA ASN A 368 5.37 -53.47 -40.02
C ASN A 368 5.49 -54.95 -40.48
N LYS A 369 5.42 -55.94 -39.57
CA LYS A 369 5.52 -57.40 -39.88
C LYS A 369 4.81 -58.29 -38.84
N THR A 370 4.10 -59.34 -39.29
CA THR A 370 3.29 -60.27 -38.46
C THR A 370 4.05 -61.49 -37.90
N ALA A 371 3.52 -62.04 -36.81
CA ALA A 371 3.88 -63.26 -36.06
C ALA A 371 5.32 -63.42 -35.50
N LYS A 372 6.35 -63.73 -36.31
CA LYS A 372 7.75 -64.00 -35.86
C LYS A 372 8.77 -63.64 -36.95
N VAL A 373 9.90 -63.03 -36.57
CA VAL A 373 11.02 -62.68 -37.49
C VAL A 373 12.27 -63.50 -37.19
N ARG A 374 13.18 -63.70 -38.16
CA ARG A 374 14.49 -64.31 -37.88
C ARG A 374 15.31 -63.39 -36.97
N LYS A 375 16.19 -63.96 -36.15
CA LYS A 375 17.10 -63.19 -35.28
C LYS A 375 17.92 -62.19 -36.12
N GLY A 376 17.97 -60.93 -35.67
CA GLY A 376 18.71 -59.86 -36.33
C GLY A 376 18.04 -59.22 -37.55
N THR A 377 16.88 -59.72 -37.99
CA THR A 377 16.12 -59.09 -39.08
C THR A 377 15.70 -57.67 -38.70
N ALA A 378 15.88 -56.73 -39.64
CA ALA A 378 15.42 -55.36 -39.48
C ALA A 378 13.89 -55.28 -39.46
N VAL A 379 13.34 -54.64 -38.44
CA VAL A 379 11.91 -54.40 -38.25
C VAL A 379 11.70 -52.94 -37.93
N MET A 380 10.77 -52.30 -38.64
CA MET A 380 10.34 -50.95 -38.31
C MET A 380 9.29 -51.00 -37.20
N VAL A 381 9.52 -50.20 -36.16
CA VAL A 381 8.57 -49.91 -35.09
C VAL A 381 8.20 -48.44 -35.21
N TYR A 382 6.91 -48.15 -35.32
CA TYR A 382 6.41 -46.83 -35.67
C TYR A 382 5.14 -46.47 -34.91
N GLY A 383 4.77 -45.21 -34.91
CA GLY A 383 3.70 -44.69 -34.07
C GLY A 383 3.28 -43.29 -34.42
N HIS A 384 2.20 -42.81 -33.82
CA HIS A 384 1.78 -41.42 -33.97
C HIS A 384 1.68 -40.74 -32.60
N ILE A 385 2.02 -39.46 -32.56
CA ILE A 385 1.89 -38.60 -31.38
C ILE A 385 0.89 -37.49 -31.67
N LYS A 386 -0.19 -37.43 -30.89
CA LYS A 386 -1.28 -36.44 -31.07
C LYS A 386 -1.87 -35.96 -29.76
N THR A 387 -2.54 -34.82 -29.80
CA THR A 387 -3.50 -34.34 -28.81
C THR A 387 -4.94 -34.56 -29.30
N ALA A 388 -5.94 -34.19 -28.49
CA ALA A 388 -7.34 -34.13 -28.96
C ALA A 388 -7.53 -33.13 -30.12
N ALA A 389 -6.70 -32.08 -30.18
CA ALA A 389 -6.77 -31.05 -31.21
C ALA A 389 -6.05 -31.43 -32.53
N GLY A 390 -5.24 -32.50 -32.54
CA GLY A 390 -4.55 -32.96 -33.75
C GLY A 390 -3.12 -33.48 -33.51
N PRO A 391 -2.39 -33.81 -34.61
CA PRO A 391 -1.03 -34.34 -34.56
C PRO A 391 -0.01 -33.38 -33.94
N ILE A 392 1.02 -33.91 -33.28
CA ILE A 392 2.14 -33.15 -32.74
C ILE A 392 3.37 -33.39 -33.60
N THR A 393 3.93 -32.34 -34.20
CA THR A 393 5.05 -32.42 -35.15
C THR A 393 6.34 -31.88 -34.52
N GLY A 394 7.51 -32.34 -34.97
CA GLY A 394 8.83 -31.85 -34.54
C GLY A 394 9.19 -32.14 -33.07
N LYS A 395 8.38 -32.91 -32.33
CA LYS A 395 8.67 -33.25 -30.93
C LYS A 395 9.32 -34.63 -30.82
N TYR A 396 10.25 -34.76 -29.87
CA TYR A 396 10.99 -36.01 -29.67
C TYR A 396 10.19 -37.04 -28.86
N VAL A 397 10.23 -38.28 -29.33
CA VAL A 397 9.75 -39.49 -28.64
C VAL A 397 10.93 -40.42 -28.40
N ARG A 398 11.07 -40.96 -27.18
CA ARG A 398 12.13 -41.92 -26.85
C ARG A 398 11.58 -43.35 -26.89
N PHE A 399 12.29 -44.21 -27.61
CA PHE A 399 12.04 -45.64 -27.62
C PHE A 399 12.83 -46.34 -26.53
N TYR A 400 12.15 -47.26 -25.85
CA TYR A 400 12.75 -48.18 -24.90
C TYR A 400 12.45 -49.62 -25.29
N GLN A 401 13.33 -50.52 -24.92
CA GLN A 401 13.19 -51.95 -25.14
C GLN A 401 13.33 -52.73 -23.84
N ARG A 402 12.67 -53.89 -23.79
CA ARG A 402 12.82 -54.89 -22.74
C ARG A 402 12.94 -56.25 -23.41
N LYS A 403 14.10 -56.89 -23.27
CA LYS A 403 14.38 -58.20 -23.86
C LYS A 403 13.65 -59.28 -23.05
N ALA A 404 13.19 -60.35 -23.70
CA ALA A 404 12.62 -61.50 -23.01
C ALA A 404 13.59 -62.04 -21.95
N GLY A 405 13.07 -62.35 -20.76
CA GLY A 405 13.85 -62.79 -19.59
C GLY A 405 14.49 -61.66 -18.77
N THR A 406 14.33 -60.39 -19.15
CA THR A 406 14.84 -59.23 -18.40
C THR A 406 13.72 -58.40 -17.78
N LYS A 407 13.97 -57.81 -16.60
CA LYS A 407 13.01 -56.91 -15.92
C LYS A 407 13.19 -55.43 -16.28
N ARG A 408 14.41 -55.00 -16.66
CA ARG A 408 14.74 -53.59 -16.88
C ARG A 408 14.47 -53.12 -18.32
N TRP A 409 13.97 -51.89 -18.44
CA TRP A 409 13.88 -51.18 -19.72
C TRP A 409 15.23 -50.55 -20.05
N SER A 410 15.68 -50.67 -21.31
CA SER A 410 16.86 -49.96 -21.82
C SER A 410 16.46 -48.98 -22.91
N TYR A 411 17.12 -47.82 -22.92
CA TYR A 411 16.94 -46.80 -23.96
C TYR A 411 17.46 -47.33 -25.30
N VAL A 412 16.72 -47.05 -26.38
CA VAL A 412 17.09 -47.43 -27.75
C VAL A 412 17.57 -46.19 -28.50
N ARG A 413 16.67 -45.22 -28.70
CA ARG A 413 16.90 -44.01 -29.48
C ARG A 413 15.76 -43.02 -29.24
N ARG A 414 16.00 -41.74 -29.55
CA ARG A 414 14.98 -40.72 -29.71
C ARG A 414 14.77 -40.40 -31.20
N THR A 415 13.54 -40.14 -31.60
CA THR A 415 13.22 -39.64 -32.93
C THR A 415 12.25 -38.46 -32.84
N ALA A 416 12.32 -37.53 -33.78
CA ALA A 416 11.30 -36.48 -33.90
C ALA A 416 10.08 -37.02 -34.64
N SER A 417 8.89 -36.52 -34.29
CA SER A 417 7.68 -36.74 -35.08
C SER A 417 7.68 -35.90 -36.36
N LEU A 418 7.15 -36.47 -37.43
CA LEU A 418 7.12 -35.92 -38.77
C LEU A 418 5.99 -34.89 -38.91
N SER A 419 6.26 -33.82 -39.67
CA SER A 419 5.22 -32.90 -40.14
C SER A 419 4.53 -33.45 -41.39
N PRO A 420 3.23 -33.21 -41.61
CA PRO A 420 2.24 -32.65 -40.67
C PRO A 420 1.59 -33.72 -39.77
N THR A 421 1.98 -34.98 -39.93
CA THR A 421 1.19 -36.15 -39.52
C THR A 421 1.41 -36.60 -38.08
N GLY A 422 2.47 -36.17 -37.43
CA GLY A 422 2.86 -36.65 -36.09
C GLY A 422 3.36 -38.10 -36.08
N TRP A 423 3.63 -38.70 -37.24
CA TRP A 423 4.22 -40.05 -37.29
C TRP A 423 5.67 -40.05 -36.83
N TYR A 424 6.10 -41.11 -36.18
CA TYR A 424 7.48 -41.33 -35.80
C TYR A 424 7.83 -42.81 -35.95
N SER A 425 9.09 -43.13 -36.23
CA SER A 425 9.53 -44.51 -36.40
C SER A 425 10.98 -44.74 -36.01
N THR A 426 11.33 -46.00 -35.81
CA THR A 426 12.72 -46.45 -35.69
C THR A 426 12.86 -47.86 -36.23
N VAL A 427 14.06 -48.21 -36.69
CA VAL A 427 14.38 -49.56 -37.16
C VAL A 427 15.17 -50.29 -36.08
N VAL A 428 14.71 -51.49 -35.70
CA VAL A 428 15.33 -52.34 -34.70
C VAL A 428 15.72 -53.69 -35.28
N ARG A 429 16.75 -54.33 -34.71
CA ARG A 429 17.25 -55.66 -35.11
C ARG A 429 17.31 -56.62 -33.91
N PRO A 430 16.16 -57.13 -33.43
CA PRO A 430 16.14 -57.96 -32.23
C PRO A 430 16.80 -59.32 -32.46
N ARG A 431 17.74 -59.71 -31.57
CA ARG A 431 18.32 -61.07 -31.52
C ARG A 431 17.57 -62.01 -30.57
N ARG A 432 16.65 -61.46 -29.77
CA ARG A 432 15.73 -62.16 -28.87
C ARG A 432 14.36 -61.49 -28.97
N SER A 433 13.30 -62.21 -28.65
CA SER A 433 11.97 -61.59 -28.50
C SER A 433 12.06 -60.37 -27.58
N THR A 434 11.60 -59.22 -28.07
CA THR A 434 11.81 -57.93 -27.40
C THR A 434 10.52 -57.10 -27.44
N THR A 435 10.14 -56.56 -26.28
CA THR A 435 9.01 -55.64 -26.12
C THR A 435 9.51 -54.22 -26.17
N TYR A 436 8.80 -53.35 -26.87
CA TYR A 436 9.11 -51.95 -27.05
C TYR A 436 8.00 -51.06 -26.49
N LYS A 437 8.39 -49.87 -26.03
CA LYS A 437 7.48 -48.76 -25.72
C LYS A 437 8.10 -47.45 -26.21
N ALA A 438 7.24 -46.48 -26.47
CA ALA A 438 7.59 -45.11 -26.78
C ALA A 438 7.13 -44.20 -25.64
N VAL A 439 7.94 -43.21 -25.28
CA VAL A 439 7.62 -42.23 -24.23
C VAL A 439 7.80 -40.83 -24.80
N SER A 440 6.74 -40.02 -24.74
CA SER A 440 6.82 -38.57 -24.92
C SER A 440 7.17 -37.92 -23.59
N PHE A 441 8.00 -36.89 -23.64
CA PHE A 441 8.34 -36.09 -22.47
C PHE A 441 7.42 -34.88 -22.37
N ALA A 442 7.26 -34.38 -21.15
CA ALA A 442 6.57 -33.13 -20.93
C ALA A 442 7.29 -32.01 -21.71
N ALA A 443 6.50 -31.20 -22.39
CA ALA A 443 6.93 -29.97 -23.04
C ALA A 443 5.94 -28.86 -22.61
N PRO A 444 6.27 -27.57 -22.79
CA PRO A 444 5.30 -26.49 -22.57
C PRO A 444 3.95 -26.83 -23.23
N GLY A 445 2.88 -26.89 -22.43
CA GLY A 445 1.53 -27.24 -22.89
C GLY A 445 1.22 -28.73 -23.11
N LEU A 446 2.15 -29.67 -22.85
CA LEU A 446 1.97 -31.12 -23.09
C LEU A 446 2.33 -31.97 -21.86
N ARG A 447 1.49 -32.97 -21.54
CA ARG A 447 1.81 -34.00 -20.53
C ARG A 447 2.66 -35.11 -21.17
N SER A 448 3.61 -35.64 -20.41
CA SER A 448 4.29 -36.87 -20.79
C SER A 448 3.29 -38.02 -20.92
N SER A 449 3.58 -38.95 -21.81
CA SER A 449 2.74 -40.11 -22.06
C SER A 449 3.57 -41.29 -22.49
N THR A 450 3.10 -42.49 -22.18
CA THR A 450 3.74 -43.75 -22.57
C THR A 450 2.80 -44.52 -23.49
N SER A 451 3.36 -45.10 -24.54
CA SER A 451 2.59 -45.86 -25.51
C SER A 451 2.07 -47.19 -24.97
N ASN A 452 1.17 -47.80 -25.73
CA ASN A 452 0.96 -49.25 -25.66
C ASN A 452 2.28 -50.01 -25.88
N LEU A 453 2.35 -51.25 -25.38
CA LEU A 453 3.51 -52.12 -25.58
C LEU A 453 3.39 -52.89 -26.89
N THR A 454 4.48 -52.95 -27.66
CA THR A 454 4.54 -53.77 -28.89
C THR A 454 5.71 -54.75 -28.82
N THR A 455 5.44 -56.03 -29.09
CA THR A 455 6.47 -57.08 -29.02
C THR A 455 6.83 -57.62 -30.40
N VAL A 456 8.14 -57.65 -30.69
CA VAL A 456 8.70 -58.35 -31.84
C VAL A 456 9.20 -59.72 -31.36
N ARG A 457 8.56 -60.79 -31.83
CA ARG A 457 8.94 -62.17 -31.50
C ARG A 457 10.00 -62.66 -32.49
N THR A 458 11.08 -63.25 -32.00
CA THR A 458 12.10 -63.89 -32.85
C THR A 458 11.86 -65.39 -32.91
N ARG A 459 12.03 -65.99 -34.09
CA ARG A 459 12.18 -67.45 -34.29
C ARG A 459 13.65 -67.78 -34.47
#